data_AF-A0A1F6RC43-F1
#
_entry.id   AF-A0A1F6RC43-F1
#
_cell.length_a   1.000
_cell.length_b   1.000
_cell.length_c   1.000
_cell.angle_alpha   90.00
_cell.angle_beta   90.00
_cell.angle_gamma   90.00
#
_symmetry.space_group_name_H-M   'P 1'
#
loop_
_entity.id
_entity.type
_entity.pdbx_description
1 polymer ?
#
loop_
_entity_poly.entity_id
_entity_poly.type
_entity_poly.pdbx_seq_one_letter_code
_entity_poly.pdbx_strand_id
1 'polypeptide(L)'
;MFYNKAMKILSEILIVILKISLCLFLTLVLGIWSGIVVFADQYDWQIILYLTLSSLTIMGIWLVFFIKMKKITKLVYLVLFISYLFIPKTLPSVMKQFNIDSCLDSGGCWDLIRDRCKMRDQGKCVITSEECKSQ
;
A
#
# COMPACT_ATOMS: atom_id res chain seq x y z
N MET A 1 -32.05 -18.76 30.07
CA MET A 1 -32.45 -17.72 29.10
C MET A 1 -31.45 -16.54 29.03
N PHE A 2 -30.88 -16.07 30.16
CA PHE A 2 -29.86 -15.00 30.18
C PHE A 2 -28.56 -15.33 29.42
N TYR A 3 -28.11 -16.58 29.45
CA TYR A 3 -26.89 -17.03 28.77
C TYR A 3 -26.92 -16.79 27.25
N ASN A 4 -28.06 -17.04 26.60
CA ASN A 4 -28.23 -16.77 25.16
C ASN A 4 -28.16 -15.29 24.80
N LYS A 5 -28.62 -14.40 25.69
CA LYS A 5 -28.58 -12.94 25.46
C LYS A 5 -27.17 -12.39 25.62
N ALA A 6 -26.44 -12.84 26.64
CA ALA A 6 -25.04 -12.48 26.86
C ALA A 6 -24.13 -12.98 25.73
N MET A 7 -24.33 -14.22 25.26
CA MET A 7 -23.57 -14.80 24.13
C MET A 7 -23.82 -14.05 22.82
N LYS A 8 -25.05 -13.59 22.57
CA LYS A 8 -25.38 -12.79 21.38
C LYS A 8 -24.66 -11.43 21.39
N ILE A 9 -24.64 -10.74 22.53
CA ILE A 9 -23.95 -9.45 22.69
C ILE A 9 -22.43 -9.64 22.50
N LEU A 10 -21.86 -10.68 23.11
CA LEU A 10 -20.43 -11.01 22.96
C LEU A 10 -20.06 -11.25 21.49
N SER A 11 -20.89 -12.00 20.76
CA SER A 11 -20.70 -12.27 19.33
C SER A 11 -20.75 -11.00 18.49
N GLU A 12 -21.70 -10.09 18.74
CA GLU A 12 -21.81 -8.82 18.02
C GLU A 12 -20.57 -7.92 18.26
N ILE A 13 -20.08 -7.86 19.51
CA ILE A 13 -18.85 -7.13 19.87
C ILE A 13 -17.64 -7.73 19.14
N LEU A 14 -17.49 -9.06 19.17
CA LEU A 14 -16.39 -9.76 18.51
C LEU A 14 -16.35 -9.46 17.00
N ILE A 15 -17.51 -9.44 16.34
CA ILE A 15 -17.62 -9.11 14.91
C ILE A 15 -17.17 -7.68 14.64
N VAL A 16 -17.52 -6.72 15.51
CA VAL A 16 -17.09 -5.32 15.36
C VAL A 16 -15.57 -5.20 15.53
N ILE A 17 -15.00 -5.85 16.55
CA ILE A 17 -13.55 -5.87 16.79
C ILE A 17 -12.83 -6.45 15.58
N LEU A 18 -13.31 -7.57 15.02
CA LEU A 18 -12.72 -8.20 13.85
C LEU A 18 -12.73 -7.27 12.63
N LYS A 19 -13.83 -6.55 12.39
CA LYS A 19 -13.92 -5.58 11.30
C LYS A 19 -12.94 -4.43 11.47
N ILE A 20 -12.84 -3.87 12.68
CA ILE A 20 -11.90 -2.79 12.99
C ILE A 20 -10.46 -3.27 12.78
N SER A 21 -10.12 -4.44 13.32
CA SER A 21 -8.78 -5.03 13.18
C SER A 21 -8.41 -5.24 11.70
N LEU A 22 -9.34 -5.78 10.90
CA LEU A 22 -9.12 -5.96 9.45
C LEU A 22 -8.94 -4.61 8.73
N CYS A 23 -9.77 -3.60 9.01
CA CYS A 23 -9.64 -2.28 8.41
C CYS A 23 -8.31 -1.61 8.76
N LEU A 24 -7.88 -1.71 10.02
CA LEU A 24 -6.60 -1.16 10.47
C LEU A 24 -5.43 -1.86 9.78
N PHE A 25 -5.46 -3.19 9.69
CA PHE A 25 -4.44 -3.96 8.98
C PHE A 25 -4.35 -3.56 7.51
N LEU A 26 -5.48 -3.49 6.79
CA LEU A 26 -5.51 -3.07 5.39
C LEU A 26 -5.02 -1.63 5.20
N THR A 27 -5.41 -0.72 6.09
CA THR A 27 -4.96 0.68 6.04
C THR A 27 -3.45 0.77 6.25
N LEU A 28 -2.90 -0.03 7.16
CA LEU A 28 -1.46 -0.07 7.41
C LEU A 28 -0.69 -0.59 6.19
N VAL A 29 -1.14 -1.68 5.56
CA VAL A 29 -0.52 -2.22 4.34
C VAL A 29 -0.52 -1.18 3.20
N LEU A 30 -1.67 -0.54 2.95
CA LEU A 30 -1.78 0.51 1.95
C LEU A 30 -0.95 1.75 2.31
N GLY A 31 -0.84 2.06 3.60
CA GLY A 31 -0.01 3.14 4.11
C GLY A 31 1.47 2.93 3.83
N ILE A 32 2.00 1.72 4.05
CA ILE A 32 3.38 1.36 3.71
C ILE A 32 3.62 1.53 2.21
N TRP A 33 2.73 0.97 1.38
CA TRP A 33 2.85 1.07 -0.08
C TRP A 33 2.80 2.51 -0.58
N SER A 34 1.96 3.34 0.04
CA SER A 34 1.90 4.76 -0.29
C SER A 34 3.15 5.49 0.21
N GLY A 35 3.67 5.09 1.37
CA GLY A 35 4.90 5.63 1.96
C GLY A 35 6.11 5.49 1.04
N ILE A 36 6.30 4.32 0.43
CA ILE A 36 7.35 4.09 -0.59
C ILE A 36 7.31 5.15 -1.68
N VAL A 37 6.12 5.49 -2.15
CA VAL A 37 5.91 6.45 -3.23
C VAL A 37 5.99 7.91 -2.74
N VAL A 38 5.69 8.18 -1.47
CA VAL A 38 5.76 9.53 -0.88
C VAL A 38 7.20 10.03 -0.78
N PHE A 39 8.17 9.14 -0.57
CA PHE A 39 9.59 9.50 -0.51
C PHE A 39 10.27 9.50 -1.88
N ALA A 40 9.50 9.59 -2.97
CA ALA A 40 10.05 9.71 -4.31
C ALA A 40 10.78 11.05 -4.50
N ASP A 41 12.01 10.99 -5.03
CA ASP A 41 12.81 12.18 -5.36
C ASP A 41 12.16 13.05 -6.45
N GLN A 42 11.33 12.45 -7.31
CA GLN A 42 10.64 13.13 -8.41
C GLN A 42 9.13 12.93 -8.29
N TYR A 43 8.41 14.03 -8.01
CA TYR A 43 6.96 14.05 -7.90
C TYR A 43 6.29 14.40 -9.22
N ASP A 44 5.94 13.37 -9.99
CA ASP A 44 5.14 13.52 -11.21
C ASP A 44 3.63 13.41 -10.93
N TRP A 45 2.82 13.83 -11.91
CA TRP A 45 1.36 13.71 -11.84
C TRP A 45 0.88 12.26 -11.60
N GLN A 46 1.65 11.25 -12.05
CA GLN A 46 1.33 9.84 -11.82
C GLN A 46 1.38 9.47 -10.34
N ILE A 47 2.36 10.01 -9.61
CA ILE A 47 2.51 9.80 -8.16
C ILE A 47 1.35 10.49 -7.43
N ILE A 48 1.04 11.73 -7.79
CA ILE A 48 -0.10 12.47 -7.21
C ILE A 48 -1.41 11.70 -7.43
N LEU A 49 -1.63 11.18 -8.65
CA LEU A 49 -2.80 10.37 -8.97
C LEU A 49 -2.87 9.11 -8.11
N TYR A 50 -1.74 8.38 -7.97
CA TYR A 50 -1.67 7.18 -7.16
C TYR A 50 -1.98 7.45 -5.68
N LEU A 51 -1.37 8.49 -5.09
CA LEU A 51 -1.60 8.86 -3.68
C LEU A 51 -3.05 9.30 -3.43
N THR A 52 -3.65 10.00 -4.39
CA THR A 52 -5.05 10.39 -4.33
C THR A 52 -5.97 9.17 -4.37
N LEU A 53 -5.72 8.24 -5.30
CA LEU A 53 -6.47 6.99 -5.41
C LEU A 53 -6.29 6.09 -4.18
N SER A 54 -5.08 6.04 -3.61
CA SER A 54 -4.81 5.31 -2.36
C SER A 54 -5.65 5.86 -1.20
N SER A 55 -5.69 7.18 -1.05
CA SER A 55 -6.46 7.86 -0.01
C SER A 55 -7.97 7.60 -0.16
N LEU A 56 -8.50 7.68 -1.39
CA LEU A 56 -9.88 7.33 -1.71
C LEU A 56 -10.18 5.85 -1.43
N THR A 57 -9.22 4.96 -1.69
CA THR A 57 -9.36 3.53 -1.43
C THR A 57 -9.43 3.24 0.06
N ILE A 58 -8.58 3.88 0.87
CA ILE A 58 -8.62 3.77 2.34
C ILE A 58 -9.98 4.25 2.85
N MET A 59 -10.42 5.44 2.45
CA MET A 59 -11.76 5.94 2.82
C MET A 59 -12.86 4.96 2.41
N GLY A 60 -12.79 4.42 1.18
CA GLY A 60 -13.73 3.44 0.65
C GLY A 60 -13.80 2.17 1.49
N ILE A 61 -12.66 1.62 1.93
CA ILE A 61 -12.61 0.43 2.81
C ILE A 61 -13.36 0.71 4.10
N TRP A 62 -13.07 1.83 4.76
CA TRP A 62 -13.75 2.20 6.00
C TRP A 62 -15.27 2.32 5.79
N LEU A 63 -15.71 3.01 4.74
CA LEU A 63 -17.13 3.14 4.42
C LEU A 63 -17.81 1.77 4.20
N VAL A 64 -17.17 0.84 3.48
CA VAL A 64 -17.74 -0.49 3.16
C VAL A 64 -17.96 -1.36 4.40
N PHE A 65 -17.08 -1.26 5.40
CA PHE A 65 -17.16 -2.06 6.62
C PHE A 65 -18.14 -1.52 7.66
N PHE A 66 -18.26 -0.18 7.79
CA PHE A 66 -19.09 0.45 8.82
C PHE A 66 -20.49 0.85 8.34
N ILE A 67 -20.67 1.14 7.04
CA ILE A 67 -21.98 1.53 6.51
C ILE A 67 -22.79 0.30 6.07
N LYS A 68 -24.08 0.30 6.41
CA LYS A 68 -25.05 -0.67 5.89
C LYS A 68 -25.30 -0.40 4.41
N MET A 69 -24.50 -1.03 3.55
CA MET A 69 -24.65 -0.98 2.09
C MET A 69 -25.25 -2.27 1.52
N LYS A 70 -25.88 -2.17 0.35
CA LYS A 70 -26.37 -3.31 -0.43
C LYS A 70 -25.20 -4.24 -0.79
N LYS A 71 -25.45 -5.55 -0.84
CA LYS A 71 -24.42 -6.56 -1.18
C LYS A 71 -23.75 -6.28 -2.53
N ILE A 72 -24.52 -5.84 -3.53
CA ILE A 72 -24.00 -5.49 -4.86
C ILE A 72 -22.97 -4.34 -4.78
N THR A 73 -23.27 -3.28 -4.02
CA THR A 73 -22.33 -2.17 -3.82
C THR A 73 -21.03 -2.64 -3.19
N LYS A 74 -21.10 -3.55 -2.20
CA LYS A 74 -19.90 -4.14 -1.59
C LYS A 74 -19.07 -4.95 -2.60
N LEU A 75 -19.74 -5.69 -3.49
CA LEU A 75 -19.07 -6.43 -4.57
C LEU A 75 -18.37 -5.49 -5.55
N VAL A 76 -19.02 -4.39 -5.95
CA VAL A 76 -18.41 -3.37 -6.83
C VAL A 76 -17.17 -2.76 -6.18
N TYR A 77 -17.25 -2.38 -4.90
CA TYR A 77 -16.08 -1.88 -4.17
C TYR A 77 -14.95 -2.90 -4.07
N LEU A 78 -15.27 -4.19 -3.90
CA LEU A 78 -14.27 -5.26 -3.88
C LEU A 78 -13.55 -5.36 -5.24
N VAL A 79 -14.29 -5.30 -6.35
CA VAL A 79 -13.71 -5.31 -7.70
C VAL A 79 -12.84 -4.08 -7.93
N LEU A 80 -13.30 -2.89 -7.53
CA LEU A 80 -12.51 -1.67 -7.60
C LEU A 80 -11.23 -1.76 -6.77
N PHE A 81 -11.30 -2.29 -5.55
CA PHE A 81 -10.15 -2.51 -4.69
C PHE A 81 -9.14 -3.47 -5.33
N ILE A 82 -9.61 -4.60 -5.88
CA ILE A 82 -8.73 -5.54 -6.59
C ILE A 82 -8.07 -4.86 -7.79
N SER A 83 -8.82 -4.08 -8.57
CA SER A 83 -8.25 -3.35 -9.72
C SER A 83 -7.20 -2.33 -9.30
N TYR A 84 -7.40 -1.66 -8.15
CA TYR A 84 -6.46 -0.70 -7.58
C TYR A 84 -5.09 -1.35 -7.26
N LEU A 85 -5.06 -2.61 -6.81
CA LEU A 85 -3.80 -3.32 -6.52
C LEU A 85 -2.91 -3.50 -7.77
N PHE A 86 -3.46 -3.39 -8.97
CA PHE A 86 -2.69 -3.48 -10.21
C PHE A 86 -2.23 -2.13 -10.74
N ILE A 87 -2.73 -1.01 -10.20
CA ILE A 87 -2.40 0.35 -10.67
C ILE A 87 -0.89 0.64 -10.62
N PRO A 88 -0.12 0.26 -9.57
CA PRO A 88 1.33 0.48 -9.57
C PRO A 88 2.03 -0.04 -10.83
N LYS A 89 1.61 -1.19 -11.36
CA LYS A 89 2.19 -1.80 -12.57
C LYS A 89 1.89 -1.02 -13.85
N THR A 90 0.82 -0.23 -13.84
CA THR A 90 0.39 0.58 -14.99
C THR A 90 0.99 1.98 -14.99
N LEU A 91 1.51 2.45 -13.86
CA LEU A 91 2.10 3.77 -13.68
C LEU A 91 3.62 3.64 -13.57
N PRO A 92 4.38 3.90 -14.65
CA PRO A 92 5.84 3.72 -14.67
C PRO A 92 6.58 4.43 -13.53
N SER A 93 6.22 5.69 -13.23
CA SER A 93 6.88 6.45 -12.16
C SER A 93 6.64 5.82 -10.78
N VAL A 94 5.45 5.24 -10.56
CA VAL A 94 5.10 4.55 -9.31
C VAL A 94 5.83 3.22 -9.22
N MET A 95 5.80 2.40 -10.29
CA MET A 95 6.50 1.12 -10.34
C MET A 95 8.01 1.29 -10.12
N LYS A 96 8.59 2.35 -10.68
CA LYS A 96 10.01 2.68 -10.49
C LYS A 96 10.36 2.87 -9.01
N GLN A 97 9.52 3.56 -8.24
CA GLN A 97 9.77 3.72 -6.79
C GLN A 97 9.72 2.39 -6.04
N PHE A 98 8.76 1.51 -6.37
CA PHE A 98 8.73 0.15 -5.81
C PHE A 98 9.97 -0.67 -6.19
N ASN A 99 10.51 -0.50 -7.40
CA ASN A 99 11.73 -1.20 -7.82
C ASN A 99 12.98 -0.67 -7.12
N ILE A 100 13.06 0.65 -6.87
CA ILE A 100 14.15 1.28 -6.11
C ILE A 100 14.15 0.74 -4.68
N ASP A 101 13.01 0.80 -4.01
CA ASP A 101 12.82 0.30 -2.64
C ASP A 101 13.18 -1.19 -2.53
N SER A 102 12.64 -2.03 -3.43
CA SER A 102 12.97 -3.45 -3.48
C SER A 102 14.45 -3.73 -3.75
N CYS A 103 15.12 -2.89 -4.55
CA CYS A 103 16.55 -3.00 -4.80
C CYS A 103 17.36 -2.71 -3.53
N LEU A 104 17.00 -1.67 -2.79
CA LEU A 104 17.66 -1.28 -1.54
C LEU A 104 17.45 -2.34 -0.46
N ASP A 105 16.23 -2.87 -0.32
CA ASP A 105 15.90 -3.96 0.61
C ASP A 105 16.67 -5.24 0.31
N SER A 106 16.96 -5.51 -0.97
CA SER A 106 17.78 -6.64 -1.40
C SER A 106 19.29 -6.43 -1.18
N GLY A 107 19.70 -5.29 -0.62
CA GLY A 107 21.11 -4.91 -0.43
C GLY A 107 21.82 -4.45 -1.71
N GLY A 108 21.04 -4.14 -2.76
CA GLY A 108 21.53 -3.57 -4.02
C GLY A 108 21.63 -2.04 -3.96
N CYS A 109 22.16 -1.46 -5.04
CA CYS A 109 22.19 -0.02 -5.27
C CYS A 109 21.50 0.28 -6.59
N TRP A 110 20.59 1.25 -6.59
CA TRP A 110 19.85 1.64 -7.79
C TRP A 110 20.71 2.56 -8.68
N ASP A 111 20.94 2.16 -9.94
CA ASP A 111 21.62 2.99 -10.93
C ASP A 111 20.59 3.89 -11.62
N LEU A 112 20.56 5.17 -11.25
CA LEU A 112 19.64 6.18 -11.81
C LEU A 112 19.87 6.45 -13.31
N ILE A 113 21.10 6.25 -13.81
CA ILE A 113 21.46 6.50 -15.21
C ILE A 113 20.95 5.38 -16.10
N ARG A 114 21.07 4.12 -15.63
CA ARG A 114 20.71 2.92 -16.39
C ARG A 114 19.35 2.33 -16.00
N ASP A 115 18.66 2.96 -15.05
CA ASP A 115 17.36 2.56 -14.51
C ASP A 115 17.29 1.09 -14.10
N ARG A 116 18.32 0.62 -13.37
CA ARG A 116 18.45 -0.79 -13.00
C ARG A 116 19.10 -0.99 -11.63
N CYS A 117 18.70 -2.06 -10.94
CA CYS A 117 19.34 -2.49 -9.70
C CYS A 117 20.70 -3.14 -9.97
N LYS A 118 21.75 -2.70 -9.26
CA LYS A 118 23.07 -3.35 -9.24
C LYS A 118 23.30 -4.06 -7.92
N MET A 119 23.62 -5.35 -7.98
CA MET A 119 23.97 -6.16 -6.82
C MET A 119 25.47 -6.06 -6.51
N ARG A 120 25.86 -6.18 -5.23
CA ARG A 120 27.25 -6.09 -4.75
C ARG A 120 28.23 -7.05 -5.46
N ASP A 121 27.73 -8.15 -6.01
CA ASP A 121 28.56 -9.22 -6.57
C ASP A 121 28.92 -9.00 -8.05
N GLN A 122 28.40 -7.95 -8.70
CA GLN A 122 28.61 -7.66 -10.13
C GLN A 122 29.74 -6.66 -10.43
N GLY A 123 30.73 -6.55 -9.55
CA GLY A 123 31.83 -5.60 -9.68
C GLY A 123 31.52 -4.29 -8.97
N LYS A 124 32.50 -3.86 -8.17
CA LYS A 124 32.45 -2.78 -7.18
C LYS A 124 31.40 -1.69 -7.47
N CYS A 125 30.39 -1.59 -6.60
CA CYS A 125 29.71 -0.32 -6.36
C CYS A 125 30.74 0.64 -5.73
N VAL A 126 31.59 1.26 -6.55
CA VAL A 126 32.33 2.47 -6.13
C VAL A 126 31.42 3.65 -6.44
N ILE A 127 30.40 3.79 -5.62
CA ILE A 127 29.75 5.07 -5.38
C ILE A 127 29.93 5.26 -3.88
N THR A 128 30.74 6.25 -3.52
CA THR A 128 31.09 6.58 -2.14
C THR A 128 29.80 6.74 -1.33
N SER A 129 29.81 6.33 -0.05
CA SER A 129 28.65 6.45 0.85
C SER A 129 28.10 7.87 1.00
N GLU A 130 28.85 8.88 0.52
CA GLU A 130 28.43 10.28 0.41
C GLU A 130 27.41 10.51 -0.72
N GLU A 131 27.52 9.83 -1.87
CA GLU A 131 26.58 9.98 -2.99
C GLU A 131 25.25 9.24 -2.77
N CYS A 132 25.22 8.20 -1.93
CA CYS A 132 23.96 7.56 -1.50
C CYS A 132 23.22 8.33 -0.38
N LYS A 133 23.82 9.36 0.22
CA LYS A 133 23.23 10.13 1.33
C LYS A 133 22.97 11.60 1.01
N SER A 134 23.37 12.08 -0.17
CA SER A 134 23.34 13.52 -0.49
C SER A 134 22.26 13.95 -1.50
N GLN A 135 21.15 13.21 -1.63
CA GLN A 135 19.94 13.69 -2.30
C GLN A 135 18.72 13.37 -1.44
#